data_AF-A0A259DE00-F1
#
_entry.id   AF-A0A259DE00-F1
#
_cell.length_a   1.000
_cell.length_b   1.000
_cell.length_c   1.000
_cell.angle_alpha   90.00
_cell.angle_beta   90.00
_cell.angle_gamma   90.00
#
_symmetry.space_group_name_H-M   'P 1'
#
loop_
_entity.id
_entity.type
_entity.pdbx_description
1 polymer ?
#
loop_
_entity_poly.entity_id
_entity_poly.type
_entity_poly.pdbx_seq_one_letter_code
_entity_poly.pdbx_strand_id
1 'polypeptide(L)'
;MKAKRVITASSSRFAALLFNLITVAVMLVSLTALLLGKLLAGHNIGFLPFVLSLPPVMLWLGASIFVYASIAHHPNGLAAHYNKWAGYRFYGVMGSLVVIG
;
A
#
# COMPACT_ATOMS: atom_id res chain seq x y z
N MET A 1 24.94 -27.69 -9.87
CA MET A 1 23.55 -27.30 -9.56
C MET A 1 23.58 -26.16 -8.55
N LYS A 2 23.09 -24.96 -8.88
CA LYS A 2 22.98 -23.87 -7.88
C LYS A 2 21.93 -24.28 -6.84
N ALA A 3 22.29 -24.29 -5.56
CA ALA A 3 21.37 -24.63 -4.48
C ALA A 3 20.10 -23.75 -4.58
N LYS A 4 18.93 -24.38 -4.67
CA LYS A 4 17.64 -23.70 -4.68
C LYS A 4 17.46 -23.06 -3.30
N ARG A 5 17.60 -21.74 -3.19
CA ARG A 5 17.35 -21.01 -1.94
C ARG A 5 15.92 -21.28 -1.49
N VAL A 6 15.76 -22.01 -0.39
CA VAL A 6 14.45 -22.31 0.19
C VAL A 6 14.03 -21.12 1.03
N ILE A 7 12.95 -20.44 0.65
CA ILE A 7 12.31 -19.43 1.49
C ILE A 7 11.32 -20.15 2.39
N THR A 8 11.46 -19.97 3.69
CA THR A 8 10.55 -20.58 4.68
C THR A 8 9.18 -19.88 4.64
N ALA A 9 8.13 -20.63 4.96
CA ALA A 9 6.78 -20.08 5.07
C ALA A 9 6.70 -18.92 6.09
N SER A 10 7.48 -18.99 7.17
CA SER A 10 7.55 -17.93 8.18
C SER A 10 8.11 -16.62 7.62
N SER A 11 9.15 -16.68 6.78
CA SER A 11 9.73 -15.50 6.14
C SER A 11 8.75 -14.85 5.17
N SER A 12 8.07 -15.65 4.34
CA SER A 12 7.03 -15.15 3.43
C SER A 12 5.86 -14.50 4.18
N ARG A 13 5.42 -15.12 5.29
CA ARG A 13 4.37 -14.56 6.15
C ARG A 13 4.80 -13.24 6.78
N PHE A 14 6.03 -13.15 7.26
CA PHE A 14 6.57 -11.91 7.83
C PHE A 14 6.62 -10.79 6.80
N ALA A 15 7.08 -11.05 5.57
CA ALA A 15 7.11 -10.07 4.50
C ALA A 15 5.69 -9.56 4.13
N ALA A 16 4.71 -10.47 4.03
CA ALA A 16 3.32 -10.10 3.78
C ALA A 16 2.73 -9.26 4.94
N LEU A 17 3.06 -9.61 6.18
CA LEU A 17 2.64 -8.85 7.36
C LEU A 17 3.26 -7.45 7.37
N LEU A 18 4.55 -7.32 7.04
CA LEU A 18 5.23 -6.03 6.94
C LEU A 18 4.56 -5.14 5.87
N PHE A 19 4.26 -5.69 4.71
CA PHE A 19 3.55 -4.96 3.65
C PHE A 19 2.18 -4.45 4.13
N ASN A 20 1.41 -5.30 4.82
CA ASN A 20 0.11 -4.92 5.36
C ASN A 20 0.23 -3.84 6.44
N LEU A 21 1.19 -3.97 7.36
CA LEU A 21 1.42 -2.98 8.42
C LEU A 21 1.82 -1.62 7.85
N ILE A 22 2.74 -1.59 6.87
CA ILE A 22 3.13 -0.33 6.23
C ILE A 22 1.94 0.27 5.49
N THR A 23 1.14 -0.55 4.81
CA THR A 23 -0.07 -0.09 4.13
C THR A 23 -1.03 0.58 5.12
N VAL A 24 -1.33 -0.07 6.24
CA VAL A 24 -2.20 0.50 7.27
C VAL A 24 -1.60 1.79 7.84
N ALA A 25 -0.31 1.80 8.16
CA ALA A 25 0.37 2.97 8.70
C ALA A 25 0.29 4.17 7.73
N VAL A 26 0.55 3.96 6.44
CA VAL A 26 0.45 5.01 5.42
C VAL A 26 -0.97 5.53 5.28
N MET A 27 -1.96 4.63 5.25
CA MET A 27 -3.37 5.02 5.17
C MET A 27 -3.80 5.85 6.39
N LEU A 28 -3.37 5.44 7.59
CA LEU A 28 -3.64 6.19 8.83
C LEU A 28 -2.95 7.55 8.83
N VAL A 29 -1.69 7.64 8.37
CA VAL A 29 -0.98 8.91 8.27
C VAL A 29 -1.69 9.86 7.30
N SER A 30 -2.05 9.39 6.10
CA SER A 30 -2.78 10.21 5.12
C SER A 30 -4.16 10.64 5.63
N LEU A 31 -4.91 9.72 6.24
CA LEU A 31 -6.21 10.05 6.82
C LEU A 31 -6.06 11.06 7.98
N THR A 32 -5.06 10.87 8.84
CA THR A 32 -4.79 11.79 9.94
C THR A 32 -4.39 13.17 9.42
N ALA A 33 -3.54 13.25 8.39
CA ALA A 33 -3.17 14.51 7.76
C ALA A 33 -4.39 15.24 7.17
N LEU A 34 -5.30 14.50 6.52
CA LEU A 34 -6.54 15.04 5.97
C LEU A 34 -7.46 15.59 7.08
N LEU A 35 -7.74 14.76 8.10
CA LEU A 35 -8.66 15.10 9.19
C LEU A 35 -8.12 16.23 10.07
N LEU A 36 -6.86 16.12 10.49
CA LEU A 36 -6.20 17.14 11.30
C LEU A 36 -6.09 18.45 10.53
N GLY A 37 -5.74 18.39 9.24
CA GLY A 37 -5.73 19.57 8.40
C GLY A 37 -7.13 20.18 8.28
N LYS A 38 -8.20 19.40 8.10
CA LYS A 38 -9.57 19.93 8.09
C LYS A 38 -9.99 20.57 9.42
N LEU A 39 -9.51 20.05 10.55
CA LEU A 39 -9.80 20.60 11.88
C LEU A 39 -9.04 21.91 12.17
N LEU A 40 -7.81 22.04 11.65
CA LEU A 40 -6.92 23.17 11.94
C LEU A 40 -6.90 24.24 10.84
N ALA A 41 -7.32 23.91 9.62
CA ALA A 41 -7.31 24.85 8.50
C ALA A 41 -8.37 25.94 8.67
N GLY A 42 -7.92 27.20 8.71
CA GLY A 42 -8.83 28.34 8.52
C GLY A 42 -9.41 28.34 7.10
N HIS A 43 -10.55 29.02 6.92
CA HIS A 43 -11.28 29.09 5.64
C HIS A 43 -10.40 29.49 4.42
N ASN A 44 -9.29 30.19 4.66
CA ASN A 44 -8.38 30.66 3.59
C ASN A 44 -7.41 29.60 3.05
N ILE A 45 -7.30 28.41 3.68
CA ILE A 45 -6.34 27.35 3.29
C ILE A 45 -6.99 25.97 3.18
N GLY A 46 -8.28 25.91 2.86
CA GLY A 46 -9.07 24.65 2.81
C GLY A 46 -8.53 23.56 1.88
N PHE A 47 -7.65 23.90 0.92
CA PHE A 47 -7.02 22.92 0.01
C PHE A 47 -5.80 22.22 0.61
N LEU A 48 -5.12 22.85 1.56
CA LEU A 48 -3.84 22.37 2.11
C LEU A 48 -3.95 20.98 2.80
N PRO A 49 -5.01 20.68 3.58
CA PRO A 49 -5.21 19.35 4.18
C PRO A 49 -5.27 18.23 3.15
N PHE A 50 -5.93 18.49 2.03
CA PHE A 50 -6.05 17.53 0.93
C PHE A 50 -4.68 17.26 0.31
N VAL A 51 -3.94 18.31 -0.05
CA VAL A 51 -2.62 18.16 -0.66
C VAL A 51 -1.63 17.46 0.26
N LEU A 52 -1.65 17.73 1.56
CA LEU A 52 -0.75 17.06 2.51
C LEU A 52 -1.12 15.59 2.72
N SER A 53 -2.38 15.20 2.49
CA SER A 53 -2.83 13.82 2.62
C SER A 53 -2.41 12.92 1.45
N LEU A 54 -2.13 13.47 0.26
CA LEU A 54 -1.86 12.66 -0.94
C LEU A 54 -0.43 12.06 -1.02
N PRO A 55 0.67 12.79 -0.71
CA PRO A 55 2.02 12.29 -0.88
C PRO A 55 2.33 10.95 -0.21
N PRO A 56 1.93 10.69 1.05
CA PRO A 56 2.20 9.39 1.69
C PRO A 56 1.56 8.23 0.91
N VAL A 57 0.30 8.39 0.53
CA VAL A 57 -0.45 7.40 -0.27
C VAL A 57 0.16 7.22 -1.66
N MET A 58 0.54 8.30 -2.36
CA MET A 58 1.11 8.19 -3.70
C MET A 58 2.48 7.50 -3.71
N LEU A 59 3.34 7.83 -2.75
CA LEU A 59 4.64 7.19 -2.60
C LEU A 59 4.50 5.70 -2.30
N TRP A 60 3.59 5.35 -1.39
CA TRP A 60 3.34 3.95 -1.08
C TRP A 60 2.66 3.19 -2.22
N LEU A 61 1.74 3.82 -2.94
CA LEU A 61 1.12 3.25 -4.13
C LEU A 61 2.20 2.85 -5.14
N GLY A 62 3.13 3.76 -5.46
CA GLY A 62 4.26 3.46 -6.33
C GLY A 62 5.12 2.31 -5.81
N ALA A 63 5.54 2.37 -4.54
CA ALA A 63 6.35 1.32 -3.92
C ALA A 63 5.64 -0.06 -3.94
N SER A 64 4.33 -0.08 -3.71
CA SER A 64 3.53 -1.31 -3.72
C SER A 64 3.43 -1.95 -5.10
N ILE A 65 3.44 -1.16 -6.18
CA ILE A 65 3.49 -1.65 -7.55
C ILE A 65 4.83 -2.34 -7.82
N PHE A 66 5.93 -1.79 -7.33
CA PHE A 66 7.25 -2.45 -7.43
C PHE A 66 7.26 -3.79 -6.70
N VAL A 67 6.71 -3.87 -5.48
CA VAL A 67 6.58 -5.14 -4.75
C VAL A 67 5.73 -6.13 -5.54
N TYR A 68 4.58 -5.70 -6.05
CA TYR A 68 3.70 -6.53 -6.86
C TYR A 68 4.41 -7.08 -8.11
N ALA A 69 5.08 -6.21 -8.87
CA ALA A 69 5.80 -6.58 -10.09
C ALA A 69 6.95 -7.57 -9.81
N SER A 70 7.63 -7.40 -8.67
CA SER A 70 8.72 -8.30 -8.26
C SER A 70 8.25 -9.75 -7.97
N ILE A 71 6.96 -9.93 -7.66
CA ILE A 71 6.35 -11.24 -7.35
C ILE A 71 5.52 -11.77 -8.52
N ALA A 72 5.14 -10.94 -9.49
CA ALA A 72 4.25 -11.31 -10.60
C ALA A 72 4.77 -12.51 -11.43
N HIS A 73 6.09 -12.66 -11.53
CA HIS A 73 6.76 -13.77 -12.23
C HIS A 73 7.48 -14.74 -11.28
N HIS A 74 7.02 -14.83 -10.03
CA HIS A 74 7.65 -15.70 -9.03
C HIS A 74 7.60 -17.19 -9.47
N PRO A 75 8.70 -17.97 -9.32
CA PRO A 75 8.75 -19.37 -9.76
C PRO A 75 7.72 -20.29 -9.09
N ASN A 76 7.26 -19.91 -7.90
CA ASN A 76 6.13 -20.57 -7.24
C ASN A 76 4.82 -19.90 -7.66
N GLY A 77 4.01 -20.61 -8.46
CA GLY A 77 2.72 -20.12 -8.96
C GLY A 77 1.71 -19.74 -7.87
N LEU A 78 1.78 -20.34 -6.68
CA LEU A 78 0.93 -19.96 -5.55
C LEU A 78 1.26 -18.54 -5.06
N ALA A 79 2.54 -18.18 -5.00
CA ALA A 79 2.95 -16.84 -4.58
C ALA A 79 2.44 -15.78 -5.57
N ALA A 80 2.56 -16.04 -6.88
CA ALA A 80 2.02 -15.17 -7.91
C ALA A 80 0.49 -15.06 -7.85
N HIS A 81 -0.21 -16.19 -7.65
CA HIS A 81 -1.68 -16.23 -7.55
C HIS A 81 -2.21 -15.39 -6.38
N TYR A 82 -1.67 -15.60 -5.17
CA TYR A 82 -2.12 -14.86 -3.99
C TYR A 82 -1.69 -13.39 -4.04
N ASN A 83 -0.53 -13.07 -4.60
CA ASN A 83 -0.10 -11.69 -4.84
C ASN A 83 -1.04 -10.96 -5.81
N LYS A 84 -1.49 -11.63 -6.88
CA LYS A 84 -2.48 -11.09 -7.83
C LYS A 84 -3.76 -10.64 -7.13
N TRP A 85 -4.35 -11.51 -6.32
CA TRP A 85 -5.57 -11.19 -5.58
C TRP A 85 -5.37 -10.18 -4.46
N ALA A 86 -4.23 -10.20 -3.78
CA ALA A 86 -3.87 -9.18 -2.80
C ALA A 86 -3.78 -7.79 -3.46
N GLY A 87 -3.12 -7.71 -4.63
CA GLY A 87 -3.06 -6.51 -5.46
C GLY A 87 -4.45 -6.01 -5.86
N TYR A 88 -5.32 -6.88 -6.41
CA TYR A 88 -6.67 -6.46 -6.79
C TYR A 88 -7.49 -5.90 -5.63
N ARG A 89 -7.41 -6.52 -4.44
CA ARG A 89 -8.09 -6.00 -3.25
C ARG A 89 -7.53 -4.64 -2.84
N PHE A 90 -6.21 -4.50 -2.80
CA PHE A 90 -5.56 -3.25 -2.42
C PHE A 90 -5.88 -2.13 -3.42
N TYR A 91 -5.61 -2.32 -4.71
CA TYR A 91 -5.85 -1.29 -5.73
C TYR A 91 -7.34 -1.01 -5.95
N GLY A 92 -8.21 -2.02 -5.78
CA GLY A 92 -9.66 -1.81 -5.83
C GLY A 92 -10.15 -0.92 -4.69
N VAL A 93 -9.70 -1.17 -3.45
CA VAL A 93 -10.02 -0.32 -2.30
C VAL A 93 -9.45 1.08 -2.50
N MET A 94 -8.16 1.20 -2.84
CA MET A 94 -7.52 2.49 -3.08
C MET A 94 -8.22 3.30 -4.18
N GLY A 95 -8.52 2.67 -5.32
CA GLY A 95 -9.24 3.33 -6.42
C GLY A 95 -10.65 3.76 -6.03
N SER A 96 -11.37 2.95 -5.24
CA SER A 96 -12.72 3.31 -4.77
C SER A 96 -12.70 4.50 -3.81
N LEU A 97 -11.67 4.62 -2.96
CA LEU A 97 -11.54 5.74 -2.01
C LEU A 97 -11.34 7.09 -2.72
N VAL A 98 -10.69 7.11 -3.89
CA VAL A 98 -10.54 8.33 -4.71
C VAL A 98 -11.87 8.81 -5.28
N VAL A 99 -12.82 7.91 -5.54
CA VAL A 99 -14.14 8.27 -6.08
C VAL A 99 -15.09 8.77 -4.98
N ILE A 100 -14.95 8.24 -3.76
CA ILE A 100 -15.83 8.54 -2.63
C ILE A 100 -15.37 9.79 -1.85
N GLY A 101 -14.06 10.04 -1.76
CA GLY A 101 -13.47 11.14 -0.99
C GLY A 101 -13.42 12.46 -1.73
#